data_AF-A0A5K7X289-F1
#
_entry.id   AF-A0A5K7X289-F1
#
_cell.length_a   1.000
_cell.length_b   1.000
_cell.length_c   1.000
_cell.angle_alpha   90.00
_cell.angle_beta   90.00
_cell.angle_gamma   90.00
#
_symmetry.space_group_name_H-M   'P 1'
#
loop_
_entity.id
_entity.type
_entity.pdbx_description
1 polymer ?
#
loop_
_entity_poly.entity_id
_entity_poly.type
_entity_poly.pdbx_seq_one_letter_code
_entity_poly.pdbx_strand_id
1 'polypeptide(L)'
;MATSVQQNKNDKKELARAKIQIKNGQAIARSLRYDLDSKKTAEEKASDDAQNKYDESMKTDPEKTKKMGLDGFENPNPFGEPTINRANVSDSVIQRYLLKMSSNKTEITKKRIDWLLSAVSIDKMMLKHKSVYKTILTKWKNNNLTNLDDDAPTIKHLQS
;
A
#
# COMPACT_ATOMS: atom_id res chain seq x y z
N MET A 1 -50.15 22.35 35.39
CA MET A 1 -48.94 23.11 35.01
C MET A 1 -47.63 22.29 34.97
N ALA A 2 -47.63 20.98 35.26
CA ALA A 2 -46.39 20.19 35.34
C ALA A 2 -45.80 19.74 33.98
N THR A 3 -46.66 19.56 32.97
CA THR A 3 -46.31 18.89 31.71
C THR A 3 -45.41 19.73 30.79
N SER A 4 -45.65 21.04 30.64
CA SER A 4 -44.80 21.92 29.81
C SER A 4 -43.38 22.13 30.37
N VAL A 5 -43.20 22.04 31.69
CA VAL A 5 -41.90 22.21 32.33
C VAL A 5 -41.01 20.98 32.11
N GLN A 6 -41.58 19.78 32.11
CA GLN A 6 -40.85 18.54 31.81
C GLN A 6 -40.48 18.42 30.33
N GLN A 7 -41.35 18.85 29.41
CA GLN A 7 -41.10 18.80 27.97
C GLN A 7 -39.94 19.74 27.58
N ASN A 8 -39.94 20.98 28.09
CA ASN A 8 -38.85 21.95 27.87
C ASN A 8 -37.49 21.48 28.44
N LYS A 9 -37.49 20.70 29.53
CA LYS A 9 -36.27 20.08 30.08
C LYS A 9 -35.72 18.96 29.18
N ASN A 10 -36.60 18.17 28.56
CA ASN A 10 -36.20 17.11 27.63
C ASN A 10 -35.63 17.68 26.33
N ASP A 11 -36.27 18.71 25.76
CA ASP A 11 -35.81 19.37 24.53
C ASP A 11 -34.41 19.99 24.71
N LYS A 12 -34.15 20.62 25.87
CA LYS A 12 -32.82 21.15 26.21
C LYS A 12 -31.76 20.06 26.35
N LYS A 13 -32.13 18.89 26.86
CA LYS A 13 -31.23 17.74 27.02
C LYS A 13 -30.88 17.11 25.67
N GLU A 14 -31.83 17.01 24.76
CA GLU A 14 -31.59 16.55 23.38
C GLU A 14 -30.75 17.54 22.58
N LEU A 15 -31.03 18.84 22.70
CA LEU A 15 -30.20 19.89 22.07
C LEU A 15 -28.76 19.88 22.60
N ALA A 16 -28.56 19.64 23.90
CA ALA A 16 -27.23 19.50 24.48
C ALA A 16 -26.48 18.27 23.93
N ARG A 17 -27.16 17.13 23.78
CA ARG A 17 -26.60 15.90 23.19
C ARG A 17 -26.23 16.10 21.72
N ALA A 18 -27.10 16.75 20.94
CA ALA A 18 -26.82 17.09 19.54
C ALA A 18 -25.60 18.02 19.41
N LYS A 19 -25.49 19.04 20.27
CA LYS A 19 -24.31 19.93 20.30
C LYS A 19 -23.02 19.19 20.64
N ILE A 20 -23.06 18.21 21.54
CA ILE A 20 -21.90 17.36 21.87
C ILE A 20 -21.50 16.50 20.68
N GLN A 21 -22.47 15.84 20.02
CA GLN A 21 -22.20 15.03 18.82
C GLN A 21 -21.60 15.87 17.68
N ILE A 22 -22.12 17.07 17.44
CA ILE A 22 -21.58 17.99 16.42
C ILE A 22 -20.14 18.42 16.78
N LYS A 23 -19.88 18.79 18.03
CA LYS A 23 -18.52 19.14 18.49
C LYS A 23 -17.54 17.98 18.34
N ASN A 24 -17.97 16.76 18.67
CA ASN A 24 -17.16 15.55 18.53
C ASN A 24 -16.87 15.26 17.05
N GLY A 25 -17.87 15.37 16.16
CA GLY A 25 -17.68 15.24 14.72
C GLY A 25 -16.72 16.27 14.15
N GLN A 26 -16.80 17.53 14.60
CA GLN A 26 -15.87 18.60 14.22
C GLN A 26 -14.44 18.38 14.76
N ALA A 27 -14.29 17.75 15.93
CA ALA A 27 -12.98 17.39 16.47
C ALA A 27 -12.32 16.28 15.64
N ILE A 28 -13.08 15.23 15.30
CA ILE A 28 -12.62 14.12 14.45
C ILE A 28 -12.23 14.62 13.05
N ALA A 29 -13.03 15.50 12.45
CA ALA A 29 -12.70 16.07 11.13
C ALA A 29 -11.41 16.91 11.16
N ARG A 30 -11.13 17.63 12.25
CA ARG A 30 -9.90 18.40 12.42
C ARG A 30 -8.67 17.50 12.60
N SER A 31 -8.77 16.44 13.40
CA SER A 31 -7.65 15.50 13.56
C SER A 31 -7.32 14.78 12.25
N LEU A 32 -8.34 14.34 11.51
CA LEU A 32 -8.14 13.69 10.21
C LEU A 32 -7.44 14.59 9.18
N ARG A 33 -7.76 15.90 9.16
CA ARG A 33 -7.08 16.86 8.27
C ARG A 33 -5.61 17.04 8.65
N TYR A 34 -5.32 17.18 9.94
CA TYR A 34 -3.94 17.30 10.42
C TYR A 34 -3.09 16.07 10.05
N ASP A 35 -3.66 14.87 10.22
CA ASP A 35 -2.98 13.63 9.82
C ASP A 35 -2.73 13.56 8.31
N LEU A 36 -3.65 14.10 7.50
CA LEU A 36 -3.52 14.14 6.05
C LEU A 36 -2.40 15.11 5.61
N ASP A 37 -2.39 16.32 6.17
CA ASP A 37 -1.39 17.35 5.87
C ASP A 37 0.01 16.91 6.31
N SER A 38 0.12 16.27 7.47
CA SER A 38 1.39 15.69 7.95
C SER A 38 1.89 14.57 7.04
N LYS A 39 1.01 13.69 6.54
CA LYS A 39 1.39 12.63 5.60
C LYS A 39 1.85 13.20 4.27
N LYS A 40 1.13 14.18 3.74
CA LYS A 40 1.50 14.86 2.49
C LYS A 40 2.88 15.49 2.59
N THR A 41 3.17 16.17 3.70
CA THR A 41 4.49 16.79 3.94
C THR A 41 5.61 15.75 4.04
N ALA A 42 5.34 14.56 4.59
CA ALA A 42 6.31 13.48 4.68
C ALA A 42 6.55 12.79 3.32
N GLU A 43 5.50 12.63 2.52
CA GLU A 43 5.58 12.09 1.15
C GLU A 43 6.34 13.02 0.21
N GLU A 44 6.10 14.34 0.28
CA GLU A 44 6.84 15.35 -0.49
C GLU A 44 8.34 15.32 -0.16
N LYS A 45 8.70 15.32 1.14
CA LYS A 45 10.11 15.23 1.56
C LYS A 45 10.79 13.93 1.12
N ALA A 46 10.06 12.81 1.14
CA ALA A 46 10.58 11.52 0.69
C ALA A 46 10.80 11.49 -0.83
N SER A 47 9.93 12.14 -1.60
CA SER A 47 10.09 12.27 -3.05
C SER A 47 11.27 13.19 -3.41
N ASP A 48 11.42 14.32 -2.70
CA ASP A 48 12.57 15.22 -2.88
C ASP A 48 13.91 14.53 -2.57
N ASP A 49 13.98 13.74 -1.50
CA ASP A 49 15.16 12.95 -1.15
C ASP A 49 15.46 11.87 -2.21
N ALA A 50 14.43 11.20 -2.74
CA ALA A 50 14.60 10.21 -3.80
C ALA A 50 15.09 10.83 -5.10
N GLN A 51 14.59 12.02 -5.47
CA GLN A 51 15.03 12.75 -6.65
C GLN A 51 16.51 13.16 -6.54
N ASN A 52 16.92 13.70 -5.39
CA ASN A 52 18.33 14.04 -5.15
C ASN A 52 19.24 12.80 -5.27
N LYS A 53 18.85 11.67 -4.65
CA LYS A 53 19.59 10.41 -4.75
C LYS A 53 19.66 9.87 -6.18
N TYR A 54 18.57 10.01 -6.94
CA TYR A 54 18.54 9.65 -8.36
C TYR A 54 19.53 10.49 -9.15
N ASP A 55 19.53 11.82 -8.97
CA ASP A 55 20.41 12.74 -9.68
C ASP A 55 21.89 12.56 -9.33
N GLU A 56 22.19 12.25 -8.07
CA GLU A 56 23.54 11.87 -7.63
C GLU A 56 23.98 10.53 -8.22
N SER A 57 23.10 9.52 -8.21
CA SER A 57 23.40 8.19 -8.75
C SER A 57 23.56 8.23 -10.27
N MET A 58 22.84 9.11 -10.98
CA MET A 58 23.01 9.33 -12.42
C MET A 58 24.40 9.86 -12.77
N LYS A 59 25.09 10.57 -11.86
CA LYS A 59 26.47 11.06 -12.07
C LYS A 59 27.51 9.95 -11.87
N THR A 60 27.20 8.94 -11.04
CA THR A 60 28.17 7.90 -10.64
C THR A 60 27.98 6.59 -11.41
N ASP A 61 26.74 6.16 -11.63
CA ASP A 61 26.38 4.94 -12.36
C ASP A 61 25.09 5.16 -13.18
N PRO A 62 25.18 5.84 -14.33
CA PRO A 62 24.00 6.20 -15.12
C PRO A 62 23.28 4.99 -15.71
N GLU A 63 23.99 3.91 -16.07
CA GLU A 63 23.35 2.73 -16.66
C GLU A 63 22.48 1.99 -15.66
N LYS A 64 23.00 1.74 -14.45
CA LYS A 64 22.22 1.12 -13.38
C LYS A 64 21.09 2.03 -12.93
N THR A 65 21.34 3.33 -12.80
CA THR A 65 20.35 4.31 -12.34
C THR A 65 19.19 4.45 -13.32
N LYS A 66 19.46 4.43 -14.63
CA LYS A 66 18.40 4.37 -15.66
C LYS A 66 17.54 3.12 -15.55
N LYS A 67 18.13 1.95 -15.29
CA LYS A 67 17.39 0.68 -15.11
C LYS A 67 16.52 0.70 -13.85
N MET A 68 17.09 1.18 -12.75
CA MET A 68 16.38 1.35 -11.47
C MET A 68 15.23 2.36 -11.60
N GLY A 69 15.45 3.51 -12.25
CA GLY A 69 14.49 4.60 -12.33
C GLY A 69 14.24 5.28 -10.99
N LEU A 70 13.51 6.40 -10.99
CA LEU A 70 13.16 7.14 -9.77
C LEU A 70 12.37 6.28 -8.77
N ASP A 71 11.45 5.44 -9.26
CA ASP A 71 10.65 4.53 -8.43
C ASP A 71 11.52 3.57 -7.60
N GLY A 72 12.71 3.19 -8.08
CA GLY A 72 13.62 2.34 -7.32
C GLY A 72 14.27 3.03 -6.12
N PHE A 73 14.30 4.37 -6.10
CA PHE A 73 14.73 5.17 -4.94
C PHE A 73 13.57 5.46 -4.00
N GLU A 74 12.40 5.83 -4.54
CA GLU A 74 11.20 6.12 -3.74
C GLU A 74 10.64 4.84 -3.09
N ASN A 75 10.63 3.74 -3.84
CA ASN A 75 9.96 2.48 -3.48
C ASN A 75 10.89 1.28 -3.77
N PRO A 76 12.03 1.18 -3.04
CA PRO A 76 13.07 0.22 -3.32
C PRO A 76 12.57 -1.22 -3.24
N ASN A 77 13.04 -2.04 -4.18
CA ASN A 77 12.66 -3.43 -4.31
C ASN A 77 13.06 -4.24 -3.05
N PRO A 78 12.09 -4.80 -2.30
CA PRO A 78 12.34 -5.52 -1.05
C PRO A 78 12.91 -6.94 -1.25
N PHE A 79 13.16 -7.37 -2.49
CA PHE A 79 13.78 -8.66 -2.83
C PHE A 79 15.28 -8.56 -3.07
N GLY A 80 15.87 -7.36 -2.95
CA GLY A 80 17.31 -7.14 -3.11
C GLY A 80 17.77 -7.00 -4.56
N GLU A 81 16.83 -6.77 -5.50
CA GLU A 81 17.12 -6.57 -6.93
C GLU A 81 16.92 -5.09 -7.31
N PRO A 82 17.94 -4.23 -7.12
CA PRO A 82 17.81 -2.77 -7.24
C PRO A 82 17.44 -2.28 -8.64
N THR A 83 17.68 -3.07 -9.68
CA THR A 83 17.37 -2.70 -11.08
C THR A 83 15.96 -3.06 -11.51
N ILE A 84 15.17 -3.71 -10.65
CA ILE A 84 13.77 -4.06 -10.90
C ILE A 84 12.90 -3.15 -10.05
N ASN A 85 12.25 -2.18 -10.71
CA ASN A 85 11.26 -1.29 -10.10
C ASN A 85 9.83 -1.77 -10.37
N ARG A 86 8.83 -1.15 -9.74
CA ARG A 86 7.43 -1.60 -9.83
C ARG A 86 6.80 -1.41 -11.21
N ALA A 87 7.34 -0.52 -12.04
CA ALA A 87 6.87 -0.29 -13.40
C ALA A 87 7.42 -1.31 -14.41
N ASN A 88 8.58 -1.92 -14.14
CA ASN A 88 9.30 -2.80 -15.04
C ASN A 88 9.26 -4.28 -14.59
N VAL A 89 8.20 -4.68 -13.89
CA VAL A 89 8.03 -6.07 -13.42
C VAL A 89 7.25 -6.88 -14.45
N SER A 90 7.84 -7.95 -14.97
CA SER A 90 7.19 -8.89 -15.90
C SER A 90 6.55 -10.09 -15.17
N ASP A 91 5.73 -10.89 -15.87
CA ASP A 91 5.15 -12.14 -15.31
C ASP A 91 6.23 -13.05 -14.73
N SER A 92 7.35 -13.23 -15.44
CA SER A 92 8.48 -14.06 -14.98
C SER A 92 9.07 -13.57 -13.65
N VAL A 93 9.20 -12.25 -13.48
CA VAL A 93 9.73 -11.67 -12.24
C VAL A 93 8.74 -11.83 -11.09
N ILE A 94 7.45 -11.52 -11.30
CA ILE A 94 6.42 -11.68 -10.26
C ILE A 94 6.35 -13.14 -9.83
N GLN A 95 6.31 -14.06 -10.79
CA GLN A 95 6.23 -15.48 -10.51
C GLN A 95 7.44 -15.98 -9.72
N ARG A 96 8.67 -15.57 -10.09
CA ARG A 96 9.87 -15.90 -9.33
C ARG A 96 9.77 -15.43 -7.88
N TYR A 97 9.29 -14.20 -7.66
CA TYR A 97 9.10 -13.67 -6.31
C TYR A 97 8.01 -14.42 -5.53
N LEU A 98 6.87 -14.71 -6.16
CA LEU A 98 5.78 -15.47 -5.54
C LEU A 98 6.22 -16.89 -5.18
N LEU A 99 6.97 -17.58 -6.05
CA LEU A 99 7.52 -18.91 -5.76
C LEU A 99 8.54 -18.89 -4.61
N LYS A 100 9.40 -17.86 -4.57
CA LYS A 100 10.33 -17.66 -3.45
C LYS A 100 9.57 -17.50 -2.14
N MET A 101 8.51 -16.68 -2.15
CA MET A 101 7.66 -16.43 -0.99
C MET A 101 6.86 -17.66 -0.57
N SER A 102 6.29 -18.40 -1.52
CA SER A 102 5.52 -19.62 -1.21
C SER A 102 6.41 -20.73 -0.65
N SER A 103 7.68 -20.79 -1.06
CA SER A 103 8.64 -21.79 -0.56
C SER A 103 9.25 -21.43 0.81
N ASN A 104 9.17 -20.17 1.22
CA ASN A 104 9.69 -19.70 2.50
C ASN A 104 8.76 -18.66 3.14
N LYS A 105 8.02 -19.09 4.16
CA LYS A 105 7.04 -18.23 4.87
C LYS A 105 7.66 -16.96 5.46
N THR A 106 8.96 -16.94 5.81
CA THR A 106 9.61 -15.73 6.34
C THR A 106 9.75 -14.62 5.28
N GLU A 107 9.67 -14.97 4.01
CA GLU A 107 9.70 -14.04 2.89
C GLU A 107 8.31 -13.41 2.62
N ILE A 108 7.24 -13.96 3.21
CA ILE A 108 5.87 -13.45 3.16
C ILE A 108 5.73 -12.30 4.16
N THR A 109 6.29 -11.15 3.78
CA THR A 109 6.23 -9.94 4.60
C THR A 109 5.26 -8.94 4.01
N LYS A 110 4.64 -8.12 4.87
CA LYS A 110 3.75 -7.03 4.46
C LYS A 110 4.41 -6.12 3.40
N LYS A 111 5.68 -5.76 3.62
CA LYS A 111 6.44 -4.91 2.68
C LYS A 111 6.54 -5.52 1.28
N ARG A 112 6.85 -6.81 1.17
CA ARG A 112 6.97 -7.51 -0.12
C ARG A 112 5.63 -7.67 -0.81
N ILE A 113 4.58 -8.01 -0.05
CA ILE A 113 3.23 -8.13 -0.57
C ILE A 113 2.72 -6.78 -1.10
N ASP A 114 2.86 -5.71 -0.32
CA ASP A 114 2.41 -4.37 -0.71
C ASP A 114 3.19 -3.85 -1.93
N TRP A 115 4.48 -4.14 -2.01
CA TRP A 115 5.30 -3.78 -3.18
C TRP A 115 4.84 -4.53 -4.45
N LEU A 116 4.59 -5.83 -4.36
CA LEU A 116 4.08 -6.62 -5.50
C LEU A 116 2.66 -6.23 -5.90
N LEU A 117 1.76 -5.96 -4.94
CA LEU A 117 0.41 -5.47 -5.23
C LEU A 117 0.46 -4.12 -5.97
N SER A 118 1.40 -3.26 -5.60
CA SER A 118 1.62 -1.97 -6.28
C SER A 118 2.13 -2.21 -7.71
N ALA A 119 3.11 -3.07 -7.91
CA ALA A 119 3.61 -3.43 -9.25
C ALA A 119 2.51 -4.04 -10.15
N VAL A 120 1.74 -4.98 -9.61
CA VAL A 120 0.58 -5.59 -10.28
C VAL A 120 -0.51 -4.56 -10.60
N SER A 121 -0.65 -3.52 -9.79
CA SER A 121 -1.64 -2.46 -10.04
C SER A 121 -1.18 -1.48 -11.12
N ILE A 122 0.11 -1.12 -11.13
CA ILE A 122 0.73 -0.28 -12.17
C ILE A 122 0.67 -0.95 -13.54
N ASP A 123 1.02 -2.24 -13.62
CA ASP A 123 0.81 -3.09 -14.79
C ASP A 123 1.31 -2.52 -16.12
N LYS A 124 2.42 -1.77 -16.11
CA LYS A 124 2.99 -1.20 -17.34
C LYS A 124 3.51 -2.25 -18.31
N MET A 125 3.83 -3.44 -17.82
CA MET A 125 4.33 -4.56 -18.63
C MET A 125 3.22 -5.44 -19.22
N MET A 126 1.93 -5.08 -19.02
CA MET A 126 0.78 -5.85 -19.50
C MET A 126 0.81 -7.32 -19.03
N LEU A 127 0.80 -7.50 -17.71
CA LEU A 127 0.91 -8.79 -17.05
C LEU A 127 -0.23 -9.73 -17.49
N LYS A 128 0.13 -10.87 -18.08
CA LYS A 128 -0.83 -11.86 -18.56
C LYS A 128 -1.69 -12.41 -17.43
N HIS A 129 -1.08 -12.61 -16.26
CA HIS A 129 -1.73 -13.27 -15.10
C HIS A 129 -2.05 -12.29 -13.96
N LYS A 130 -2.24 -11.00 -14.26
CA LYS A 130 -2.54 -9.93 -13.30
C LYS A 130 -3.59 -10.32 -12.25
N SER A 131 -4.71 -10.90 -12.71
CA SER A 131 -5.83 -11.28 -11.85
C SER A 131 -5.45 -12.37 -10.85
N VAL A 132 -4.67 -13.37 -11.29
CA VAL A 132 -4.16 -14.45 -10.46
C VAL A 132 -3.21 -13.90 -9.41
N TYR A 133 -2.23 -13.08 -9.82
CA TYR A 133 -1.27 -12.46 -8.91
C TYR A 133 -1.97 -11.61 -7.84
N LYS A 134 -2.91 -10.76 -8.25
CA LYS A 134 -3.68 -9.91 -7.32
C LYS A 134 -4.47 -10.76 -6.32
N THR A 135 -5.06 -11.87 -6.78
CA THR A 135 -5.84 -12.78 -5.92
C THR A 135 -4.95 -13.40 -4.85
N ILE A 136 -3.82 -14.00 -5.23
CA ILE A 136 -2.86 -14.62 -4.30
C ILE A 136 -2.34 -13.59 -3.29
N LEU A 137 -1.85 -12.46 -3.79
CA LEU A 137 -1.29 -11.41 -2.93
C LEU A 137 -2.32 -10.82 -1.96
N THR A 138 -3.58 -10.68 -2.37
CA THR A 138 -4.66 -10.20 -1.49
C THR A 138 -4.97 -11.21 -0.39
N LYS A 139 -4.98 -12.52 -0.70
CA LYS A 139 -5.12 -13.57 0.32
C LYS A 139 -3.99 -13.48 1.34
N TRP A 140 -2.74 -13.43 0.87
CA TRP A 140 -1.56 -13.38 1.76
C TRP A 140 -1.52 -12.09 2.59
N LYS A 141 -1.94 -10.96 2.03
CA LYS A 141 -2.08 -9.68 2.75
C LYS A 141 -3.03 -9.78 3.95
N ASN A 142 -4.11 -10.55 3.81
CA ASN A 142 -5.11 -10.77 4.86
C ASN A 142 -4.71 -11.88 5.84
N ASN A 143 -3.42 -12.25 5.87
CA ASN A 143 -2.86 -13.34 6.67
C ASN A 143 -3.52 -14.70 6.41
N ASN A 144 -4.17 -14.85 5.25
CA ASN A 144 -4.74 -16.11 4.82
C ASN A 144 -3.67 -16.92 4.08
N LEU A 145 -2.90 -17.69 4.86
CA LEU A 145 -1.79 -18.53 4.39
C LEU A 145 -2.13 -20.04 4.45
N THR A 146 -3.39 -20.40 4.70
CA THR A 146 -3.81 -21.81 4.87
C THR A 146 -3.63 -22.63 3.60
N ASN A 147 -3.62 -21.99 2.44
CA ASN A 147 -3.56 -22.64 1.13
C ASN A 147 -2.24 -22.33 0.40
N LEU A 148 -1.17 -22.01 1.14
CA LEU A 148 0.13 -21.68 0.55
C LEU A 148 0.66 -22.83 -0.33
N ASP A 149 0.40 -24.06 0.10
CA ASP A 149 0.80 -25.28 -0.60
C ASP A 149 0.02 -25.48 -1.91
N ASP A 150 -1.19 -24.92 -2.05
CA ASP A 150 -2.01 -24.94 -3.27
C ASP A 150 -1.68 -23.75 -4.21
N ASP A 151 -1.27 -22.62 -3.64
CA ASP A 151 -0.87 -21.44 -4.40
C ASP A 151 0.42 -21.72 -5.20
N ALA A 152 1.39 -22.47 -4.66
CA ALA A 152 2.66 -22.74 -5.32
C ALA A 152 2.51 -23.51 -6.67
N PRO A 153 1.76 -24.62 -6.77
CA PRO A 153 1.43 -25.25 -8.04
C PRO A 153 0.73 -24.29 -9.01
N THR A 154 -0.27 -23.53 -8.53
CA THR A 154 -0.98 -22.54 -9.34
C THR A 154 0.01 -21.54 -9.96
N ILE A 155 0.94 -21.01 -9.16
CA ILE A 155 1.98 -20.08 -9.62
C ILE A 155 2.92 -20.75 -10.62
N LYS A 156 3.33 -22.01 -10.42
CA LYS A 156 4.21 -22.75 -11.35
C LYS A 156 3.58 -22.91 -12.74
N HIS A 157 2.29 -23.20 -12.81
CA HIS A 157 1.59 -23.47 -14.07
C HIS A 157 1.25 -22.23 -14.91
N LEU A 158 1.55 -21.01 -14.44
CA LEU A 158 1.27 -19.79 -15.21
C LEU A 158 2.18 -19.60 -16.43
N GLN A 159 3.31 -20.30 -16.55
CA GLN A 159 4.17 -20.24 -17.76
C GLN A 159 3.84 -21.30 -18.79
N SER A 160 2.84 -22.13 -18.52
CA SER A 160 2.40 -23.22 -19.41
C SER A 160 1.52 -22.68 -20.54
#